data_AF-A0A140PT33-F1
#
_entry.id   AF-A0A140PT33-F1
#
_cell.length_a   1.000
_cell.length_b   1.000
_cell.length_c   1.000
_cell.angle_alpha   90.00
_cell.angle_beta   90.00
_cell.angle_gamma   90.00
#
_symmetry.space_group_name_H-M   'P 1'
#
loop_
_entity.id
_entity.type
_entity.pdbx_description
1 polymer ?
#
loop_
_entity_poly.entity_id
_entity_poly.type
_entity_poly.pdbx_seq_one_letter_code
_entity_poly.pdbx_strand_id
1 'polypeptide(L)'
;MIKLLNLNKLIFFLNQIYFKAFRINDEQSLEYQVLISFMFIHKLTRKNIYKDVGYIGSNEISFNEKELKKVFSFIEKMISKIHRKTLEKLNDRNKKSYFLGMLRRIDKEKYLKFKLIKNKKNRNEYYITMTSQGYSYQYNGYKRPDVRLQETANLFALFTILGGIFIWLENSENKILYLETKGERIYTLIIYTFVFLLYLLRKKRIIWKSIILLIIIFLMIA
;
A
#
# COMPACT_ATOMS: atom_id res chain seq x y z
N MET A 1 -27.36 -12.65 12.83
CA MET A 1 -25.96 -12.59 13.33
C MET A 1 -25.01 -13.27 12.33
N ILE A 2 -24.76 -12.65 11.16
CA ILE A 2 -23.61 -13.02 10.33
C ILE A 2 -22.39 -12.67 11.20
N LYS A 3 -21.80 -13.71 11.80
CA LYS A 3 -20.90 -13.62 12.96
C LYS A 3 -19.82 -12.55 12.73
N LEU A 4 -19.67 -11.61 13.67
CA LEU A 4 -18.61 -10.59 13.73
C LEU A 4 -17.20 -11.13 13.38
N LEU A 5 -16.96 -12.42 13.70
CA LEU A 5 -15.76 -13.17 13.37
C LEU A 5 -15.49 -13.30 11.85
N ASN A 6 -16.53 -13.44 11.03
CA ASN A 6 -16.42 -13.52 9.57
C ASN A 6 -16.12 -12.14 8.96
N LEU A 7 -16.70 -11.07 9.52
CA LEU A 7 -16.44 -9.71 9.04
C LEU A 7 -14.99 -9.27 9.32
N ASN A 8 -14.46 -9.55 10.51
CA ASN A 8 -13.06 -9.23 10.84
C ASN A 8 -12.07 -9.99 9.96
N LYS A 9 -12.33 -11.27 9.67
CA LYS A 9 -11.51 -12.07 8.74
C LYS A 9 -11.55 -11.49 7.33
N LEU A 10 -12.72 -11.08 6.84
CA LEU A 10 -12.87 -10.45 5.53
C LEU A 10 -12.14 -9.10 5.47
N ILE A 11 -12.30 -8.25 6.48
CA ILE A 11 -11.60 -6.96 6.58
C ILE A 11 -10.08 -7.18 6.58
N PHE A 12 -9.59 -8.14 7.36
CA PHE A 12 -8.17 -8.48 7.39
C PHE A 12 -7.66 -8.92 6.01
N PHE A 13 -8.38 -9.82 5.35
CA PHE A 13 -8.05 -10.31 4.01
C PHE A 13 -8.01 -9.17 2.97
N LEU A 14 -9.01 -8.28 2.97
CA LEU A 14 -9.05 -7.12 2.08
C LEU A 14 -7.88 -6.15 2.35
N ASN A 15 -7.53 -5.93 3.62
CA ASN A 15 -6.36 -5.11 3.97
C ASN A 15 -5.06 -5.74 3.46
N GLN A 16 -4.91 -7.07 3.53
CA GLN A 16 -3.74 -7.77 2.98
C GLN A 16 -3.65 -7.60 1.47
N ILE A 17 -4.75 -7.80 0.73
CA ILE A 17 -4.79 -7.60 -0.72
C ILE A 17 -4.40 -6.16 -1.06
N TYR A 18 -5.02 -5.18 -0.40
CA TYR A 18 -4.72 -3.78 -0.62
C TYR A 18 -3.25 -3.45 -0.35
N PHE A 19 -2.72 -3.88 0.79
CA PHE A 19 -1.33 -3.60 1.13
C PHE A 19 -0.37 -4.21 0.09
N LYS A 20 -0.56 -5.49 -0.26
CA LYS A 20 0.29 -6.17 -1.22
C LYS A 20 0.20 -5.54 -2.62
N ALA A 21 -1.00 -5.24 -3.09
CA ALA A 21 -1.19 -4.70 -4.43
C ALA A 21 -0.73 -3.24 -4.58
N PHE A 22 -0.75 -2.44 -3.51
CA PHE A 22 -0.48 -1.00 -3.57
C PHE A 22 0.81 -0.54 -2.92
N ARG A 23 1.41 -1.33 -2.01
CA ARG A 23 2.60 -0.91 -1.24
C ARG A 23 3.85 -1.72 -1.55
N ILE A 24 3.68 -2.96 -2.03
CA ILE A 24 4.79 -3.85 -2.36
C ILE A 24 5.10 -3.75 -3.86
N ASN A 25 6.36 -3.49 -4.20
CA ASN A 25 6.88 -3.44 -5.56
C ASN A 25 8.19 -4.25 -5.65
N ASP A 26 8.38 -4.97 -6.74
CA ASP A 26 9.57 -5.77 -7.04
C ASP A 26 10.87 -4.95 -7.04
N GLU A 27 10.80 -3.66 -7.37
CA GLU A 27 11.94 -2.73 -7.37
C GLU A 27 12.40 -2.32 -5.96
N GLN A 28 11.56 -2.53 -4.94
CA GLN A 28 11.91 -2.19 -3.57
C GLN A 28 12.90 -3.20 -2.98
N SER A 29 13.82 -2.74 -2.14
CA SER A 29 14.68 -3.64 -1.37
C SER A 29 13.85 -4.53 -0.43
N LEU A 30 14.33 -5.74 -0.17
CA LEU A 30 13.66 -6.63 0.78
C LEU A 30 13.58 -6.01 2.18
N GLU A 31 14.63 -5.33 2.63
CA GLU A 31 14.66 -4.63 3.91
C GLU A 31 13.52 -3.60 4.02
N TYR A 32 13.31 -2.80 2.96
CA TYR A 32 12.21 -1.87 2.90
C TYR A 32 10.85 -2.57 2.96
N GLN A 33 10.65 -3.65 2.21
CA GLN A 33 9.38 -4.39 2.23
C GLN A 33 9.10 -5.01 3.60
N VAL A 34 10.14 -5.47 4.31
CA VAL A 34 10.04 -5.98 5.68
C VAL A 34 9.66 -4.85 6.65
N LEU A 35 10.32 -3.69 6.56
CA LEU A 35 9.99 -2.49 7.35
C LEU A 35 8.51 -2.13 7.23
N ILE A 36 8.03 -1.89 6.01
CA ILE A 36 6.64 -1.46 5.81
C ILE A 36 5.62 -2.54 6.21
N SER A 37 6.00 -3.81 6.12
CA SER A 37 5.17 -4.93 6.58
C SER A 37 5.03 -4.96 8.10
N PHE A 38 6.10 -4.70 8.86
CA PHE A 38 6.02 -4.54 10.31
C PHE A 38 5.17 -3.35 10.72
N MET A 39 5.33 -2.21 10.05
CA MET A 39 4.47 -1.04 10.28
C MET A 39 3.00 -1.38 9.99
N PHE A 40 2.73 -2.16 8.95
CA PHE A 40 1.38 -2.60 8.60
C PHE A 40 0.78 -3.53 9.66
N ILE A 41 1.55 -4.50 10.16
CA ILE A 41 1.15 -5.36 11.29
C ILE A 41 0.81 -4.50 12.51
N HIS A 42 1.66 -3.53 12.85
CA HIS A 42 1.40 -2.59 13.94
C HIS A 42 0.06 -1.85 13.74
N LYS A 43 -0.19 -1.32 12.53
CA LYS A 43 -1.45 -0.63 12.20
C LYS A 43 -2.68 -1.53 12.36
N LEU A 44 -2.61 -2.78 11.90
CA LEU A 44 -3.70 -3.74 12.01
C LEU A 44 -3.96 -4.15 13.46
N THR A 45 -2.89 -4.30 14.24
CA THR A 45 -2.96 -4.64 15.66
C THR A 45 -3.62 -3.52 16.46
N ARG A 46 -3.21 -2.26 16.24
CA ARG A 46 -3.85 -1.07 16.85
C ARG A 46 -5.35 -0.97 16.55
N LYS A 47 -5.76 -1.40 15.35
CA LYS A 47 -7.17 -1.44 14.94
C LYS A 47 -7.93 -2.68 15.43
N ASN A 48 -7.30 -3.53 16.25
CA ASN A 48 -7.87 -4.79 16.74
C ASN A 48 -8.27 -5.79 15.64
N ILE A 49 -7.66 -5.65 14.44
CA ILE A 49 -7.92 -6.51 13.26
C ILE A 49 -6.97 -7.72 13.27
N TYR A 50 -5.71 -7.52 13.68
CA TYR A 50 -4.70 -8.58 13.77
C TYR A 50 -4.38 -8.87 15.24
N LYS A 51 -4.56 -10.12 15.68
CA LYS A 51 -4.48 -10.53 17.09
C LYS A 51 -3.44 -11.62 17.36
N ASP A 52 -2.61 -11.95 16.38
CA ASP A 52 -1.55 -12.96 16.51
C ASP A 52 -0.29 -12.42 17.21
N VAL A 53 -0.33 -11.19 17.72
CA VAL A 53 0.76 -10.51 18.44
C VAL A 53 0.20 -9.78 19.66
N GLY A 54 1.01 -9.60 20.70
CA GLY A 54 0.67 -8.79 21.86
C GLY A 54 0.70 -7.30 21.53
N TYR A 55 -0.35 -6.57 21.92
CA TYR A 55 -0.36 -5.12 21.88
C TYR A 55 -0.19 -4.57 23.30
N ILE A 56 0.93 -3.89 23.56
CA ILE A 56 1.25 -3.36 24.90
C ILE A 56 0.66 -1.95 25.09
N GLY A 57 0.34 -1.26 23.99
CA GLY A 57 -0.29 0.06 24.01
C GLY A 57 0.45 1.10 23.19
N SER A 58 -0.25 2.21 22.92
CA SER A 58 0.11 3.39 22.11
C SER A 58 0.92 3.12 20.84
N ASN A 59 2.20 2.77 20.95
CA ASN A 59 3.15 2.67 19.84
C ASN A 59 3.94 1.36 19.77
N GLU A 60 3.66 0.40 20.66
CA GLU A 60 4.47 -0.81 20.79
C GLU A 60 3.67 -2.10 20.56
N ILE A 61 4.26 -3.00 19.79
CA ILE A 61 3.84 -4.40 19.69
C ILE A 61 4.93 -5.29 20.25
N SER A 62 4.52 -6.33 20.97
CA SER A 62 5.40 -7.37 21.49
C SER A 62 5.02 -8.72 20.93
N PHE A 63 6.01 -9.59 20.77
CA PHE A 63 5.75 -10.97 20.43
C PHE A 63 6.76 -11.90 21.07
N ASN A 64 6.29 -13.07 21.49
CA ASN A 64 7.13 -14.19 21.90
C ASN A 64 7.66 -14.94 20.66
N GLU A 65 8.50 -15.96 20.86
CA GLU A 65 9.06 -16.76 19.77
C GLU A 65 8.04 -17.41 18.83
N LYS A 66 6.89 -17.87 19.35
CA LYS A 66 5.85 -18.50 18.53
C LYS A 66 5.14 -17.45 17.68
N GLU A 67 4.81 -16.30 18.27
CA GLU A 67 4.20 -15.16 17.59
C GLU A 67 5.14 -14.56 16.54
N LEU A 68 6.43 -14.48 16.84
CA LEU A 68 7.46 -14.05 15.89
C LEU A 68 7.48 -14.94 14.64
N LYS A 69 7.38 -16.26 14.80
CA LYS A 69 7.31 -17.18 13.66
C LYS A 69 6.07 -16.92 12.80
N LYS A 70 4.92 -16.64 13.42
CA LYS A 70 3.68 -16.27 12.70
C LYS A 70 3.87 -14.96 11.93
N VAL A 71 4.50 -13.96 12.55
CA VAL A 71 4.78 -12.67 11.93
C VAL A 71 5.72 -12.82 10.73
N PHE A 72 6.81 -13.59 10.85
CA PHE A 72 7.69 -13.86 9.72
C PHE A 72 6.96 -14.56 8.58
N SER A 73 6.13 -15.58 8.88
CA SER A 73 5.30 -16.23 7.87
C SER A 73 4.31 -15.27 7.21
N PHE A 74 3.74 -14.33 7.97
CA PHE A 74 2.89 -13.27 7.42
C PHE A 74 3.70 -12.38 6.46
N ILE A 75 4.88 -11.91 6.86
CA ILE A 75 5.72 -11.03 6.04
C ILE A 75 6.14 -11.73 4.75
N GLU A 76 6.55 -13.00 4.81
CA GLU A 76 6.88 -13.81 3.62
C GLU A 76 5.72 -13.87 2.60
N LYS A 77 4.47 -13.84 3.07
CA LYS A 77 3.29 -13.80 2.19
C LYS A 77 3.05 -12.42 1.59
N MET A 78 3.50 -11.36 2.26
CA MET A 78 3.29 -9.97 1.84
C MET A 78 4.35 -9.48 0.85
N ILE A 79 5.61 -9.87 1.02
CA ILE A 79 6.71 -9.44 0.16
C ILE A 79 6.55 -9.88 -1.32
N SER A 80 7.36 -9.28 -2.19
CA SER A 80 7.38 -9.61 -3.61
C SER A 80 7.74 -11.07 -3.87
N LYS A 81 7.27 -11.60 -5.00
CA LYS A 81 7.53 -12.98 -5.40
C LYS A 81 9.04 -13.24 -5.59
N ILE A 82 9.78 -12.24 -6.06
CA ILE A 82 11.23 -12.32 -6.25
C ILE A 82 11.93 -12.55 -4.91
N HIS A 83 11.68 -11.67 -3.92
CA HIS A 83 12.31 -11.81 -2.62
C HIS A 83 11.84 -13.05 -1.86
N ARG A 84 10.57 -13.45 -2.03
CA ARG A 84 10.04 -14.67 -1.44
C ARG A 84 10.80 -15.91 -1.92
N LYS A 85 11.08 -16.01 -3.23
CA LYS A 85 11.89 -17.10 -3.79
C LYS A 85 13.30 -17.12 -3.18
N THR A 86 13.90 -15.97 -2.93
CA THR A 86 15.20 -15.87 -2.26
C THR A 86 15.13 -16.41 -0.83
N LEU A 87 14.09 -16.06 -0.08
CA LEU A 87 13.89 -16.57 1.28
C LEU A 87 13.55 -18.06 1.31
N GLU A 88 12.78 -18.58 0.35
CA GLU A 88 12.42 -20.01 0.25
C GLU A 88 13.66 -20.94 0.16
N LYS A 89 14.80 -20.43 -0.31
CA LYS A 89 16.08 -21.18 -0.34
C LYS A 89 16.76 -21.32 1.03
N LEU A 90 16.32 -20.56 2.03
CA LEU A 90 16.90 -20.57 3.37
C LEU A 90 16.12 -21.51 4.28
N ASN A 91 16.82 -22.26 5.13
CA ASN A 91 16.18 -23.03 6.21
C ASN A 91 15.60 -22.11 7.30
N ASP A 92 14.71 -22.65 8.14
CA ASP A 92 14.03 -21.89 9.21
C ASP A 92 14.97 -21.11 10.13
N ARG A 93 16.13 -21.70 10.48
CA ARG A 93 17.13 -21.07 11.35
C ARG A 93 17.77 -19.85 10.67
N ASN A 94 18.15 -20.00 9.40
CA ASN A 94 18.78 -18.94 8.62
C ASN A 94 17.79 -17.83 8.30
N LYS A 95 16.53 -18.16 7.98
CA LYS A 95 15.45 -17.18 7.82
C LYS A 95 15.27 -16.32 9.06
N LYS A 96 15.18 -16.95 10.24
CA LYS A 96 15.06 -16.23 11.51
C LYS A 96 16.22 -15.28 11.73
N SER A 97 17.46 -15.75 11.57
CA SER A 97 18.65 -14.90 11.69
C SER A 97 18.64 -13.75 10.70
N TYR A 98 18.18 -13.99 9.47
CA TYR A 98 18.08 -12.99 8.42
C TYR A 98 17.07 -11.88 8.75
N PHE A 99 15.85 -12.25 9.15
CA PHE A 99 14.83 -11.28 9.58
C PHE A 99 15.26 -10.49 10.82
N LEU A 100 15.87 -11.15 11.81
CA LEU A 100 16.42 -10.46 12.98
C LEU A 100 17.56 -9.50 12.61
N GLY A 101 18.41 -9.89 11.65
CA GLY A 101 19.46 -9.04 11.10
C GLY A 101 18.90 -7.82 10.36
N MET A 102 17.77 -7.97 9.65
CA MET A 102 17.05 -6.85 9.05
C MET A 102 16.43 -5.94 10.11
N LEU A 103 15.76 -6.50 11.12
CA LEU A 103 15.17 -5.72 12.20
C LEU A 103 16.21 -4.87 12.95
N ARG A 104 17.41 -5.40 13.19
CA ARG A 104 18.52 -4.64 13.78
C ARG A 104 19.07 -3.53 12.90
N ARG A 105 18.96 -3.65 11.57
CA ARG A 105 19.34 -2.59 10.64
C ARG A 105 18.26 -1.53 10.56
N ILE A 106 17.00 -1.96 10.50
CA ILE A 106 15.80 -1.12 10.60
C ILE A 106 15.75 -0.34 11.93
N ASP A 107 16.24 -0.91 13.04
CA ASP A 107 16.36 -0.21 14.33
C ASP A 107 17.23 1.05 14.27
N LYS A 108 18.21 1.07 13.34
CA LYS A 108 19.02 2.26 13.08
C LYS A 108 18.28 3.30 12.23
N GLU A 109 17.11 2.95 11.70
CA GLU A 109 16.29 3.86 10.92
C GLU A 109 15.36 4.70 11.80
N LYS A 110 14.90 5.79 11.20
CA LYS A 110 14.02 6.78 11.80
C LYS A 110 12.58 6.28 12.08
N TYR A 111 12.17 5.13 11.57
CA TYR A 111 10.75 4.74 11.48
C TYR A 111 10.28 3.70 12.51
N LEU A 112 11.14 2.75 12.87
CA LEU A 112 10.86 1.68 13.83
C LEU A 112 12.05 1.54 14.77
N LYS A 113 11.78 1.17 16.02
CA LYS A 113 12.78 0.68 16.95
C LYS A 113 12.52 -0.79 17.26
N PHE A 114 13.58 -1.58 17.35
CA PHE A 114 13.53 -3.00 17.66
C PHE A 114 14.32 -3.30 18.93
N LYS A 115 13.65 -3.91 19.90
CA LYS A 115 14.27 -4.32 21.18
C LYS A 115 14.10 -5.81 21.38
N LEU A 116 15.20 -6.47 21.76
CA LEU A 116 15.23 -7.87 22.17
C LEU A 116 15.53 -7.95 23.66
N ILE A 117 14.60 -8.50 24.44
CA ILE A 117 14.81 -8.83 25.84
C ILE A 117 15.03 -10.34 25.96
N LYS A 118 16.20 -10.73 26.46
CA LYS A 118 16.52 -12.13 26.75
C LYS A 118 16.22 -12.40 28.22
N ASN A 119 15.23 -13.24 28.51
CA ASN A 119 14.97 -13.69 29.88
C ASN A 119 15.88 -14.88 30.24
N LYS A 120 16.29 -14.99 31.51
CA LYS A 120 17.13 -16.08 32.06
C LYS A 120 16.57 -17.49 31.79
N LYS A 121 15.27 -17.61 31.50
CA LYS A 121 14.58 -18.89 31.18
C LYS A 121 14.48 -19.21 29.67
N ASN A 122 15.36 -18.68 28.82
CA ASN A 122 15.31 -18.83 27.35
C ASN A 122 14.00 -18.36 26.68
N ARG A 123 13.22 -17.52 27.36
CA ARG A 123 12.05 -16.85 26.77
C ARG A 123 12.51 -15.51 26.22
N ASN A 124 12.72 -15.47 24.91
CA ASN A 124 13.01 -14.22 24.20
C ASN A 124 11.70 -13.47 23.99
N GLU A 125 11.71 -12.19 24.35
CA GLU A 125 10.63 -11.25 24.05
C GLU A 125 11.15 -10.20 23.08
N TYR A 126 10.37 -9.97 22.04
CA TYR A 126 10.72 -9.10 20.94
C TYR A 126 9.72 -7.95 20.90
N TYR A 127 10.23 -6.73 20.75
CA TYR A 127 9.42 -5.53 20.75
C TYR A 127 9.72 -4.70 19.51
N ILE A 128 8.67 -4.16 18.92
CA ILE A 128 8.77 -3.17 17.86
C ILE A 128 7.98 -1.94 18.29
N THR A 129 8.68 -0.81 18.33
CA THR A 129 8.10 0.49 18.69
C THR A 129 8.04 1.38 17.44
N MET A 130 6.87 1.88 17.11
CA MET A 130 6.67 2.89 16.07
C MET A 130 7.16 4.25 16.55
N THR A 131 7.97 4.93 15.74
CA THR A 131 8.38 6.32 16.01
C THR A 131 7.34 7.31 15.45
N SER A 132 7.41 8.58 15.85
CA SER A 132 6.60 9.66 15.26
C SER A 132 6.81 9.79 13.74
N GLN A 133 8.05 9.67 13.29
CA GLN A 133 8.40 9.66 11.86
C GLN A 133 7.84 8.42 11.15
N GLY A 134 7.86 7.25 11.81
CA GLY A 134 7.21 6.04 11.32
C GLY A 134 5.70 6.24 11.12
N TYR A 135 5.03 6.85 12.09
CA TYR A 135 3.60 7.18 11.94
C TYR A 135 3.37 8.12 10.79
N SER A 136 4.08 9.24 10.73
CA SER A 136 3.98 10.20 9.63
C SER A 136 4.17 9.51 8.28
N TYR A 137 5.20 8.66 8.16
CA TYR A 137 5.46 7.90 6.95
C TYR A 137 4.32 6.93 6.59
N GLN A 138 3.79 6.22 7.57
CA GLN A 138 2.63 5.32 7.37
C GLN A 138 1.35 6.08 6.97
N TYR A 139 1.05 7.20 7.62
CA TYR A 139 -0.10 8.05 7.30
C TYR A 139 0.03 8.66 5.89
N ASN A 140 1.25 8.96 5.47
CA ASN A 140 1.58 9.41 4.12
C ASN A 140 1.66 8.28 3.09
N GLY A 141 1.21 7.06 3.44
CA GLY A 141 1.13 5.94 2.52
C GLY A 141 2.50 5.38 2.12
N TYR A 142 3.49 5.46 2.99
CA TYR A 142 4.84 4.97 2.73
C TYR A 142 5.50 5.66 1.54
N LYS A 143 5.20 6.95 1.34
CA LYS A 143 5.85 7.80 0.34
C LYS A 143 6.68 8.86 1.05
N ARG A 144 7.85 9.15 0.48
CA ARG A 144 8.67 10.25 0.99
C ARG A 144 7.97 11.59 0.69
N PRO A 145 8.18 12.63 1.52
CA PRO A 145 7.46 13.89 1.37
C PRO A 145 7.66 14.58 0.01
N ASP A 146 8.89 14.53 -0.52
CA ASP A 146 9.29 15.01 -1.85
C ASP A 146 8.51 14.31 -2.97
N VAL A 147 8.47 12.98 -2.96
CA VAL A 147 7.71 12.20 -3.95
C VAL A 147 6.23 12.53 -3.90
N ARG A 148 5.67 12.73 -2.69
CA ARG A 148 4.26 13.11 -2.52
C ARG A 148 3.99 14.51 -3.06
N LEU A 149 4.85 15.48 -2.74
CA LEU A 149 4.74 16.84 -3.26
C LEU A 149 4.77 16.83 -4.79
N GLN A 150 5.69 16.09 -5.38
CA GLN A 150 5.78 15.94 -6.83
C GLN A 150 4.54 15.28 -7.43
N GLU A 151 4.04 14.18 -6.86
CA GLU A 151 2.82 13.53 -7.34
C GLU A 151 1.59 14.44 -7.21
N THR A 152 1.50 15.22 -6.13
CA THR A 152 0.40 16.18 -5.92
C THR A 152 0.49 17.34 -6.90
N ALA A 153 1.68 17.88 -7.13
CA ALA A 153 1.93 18.92 -8.12
C ALA A 153 1.62 18.43 -9.54
N ASN A 154 2.02 17.22 -9.89
CA ASN A 154 1.71 16.61 -11.19
C ASN A 154 0.19 16.42 -11.36
N LEU A 155 -0.51 15.98 -10.32
CA LEU A 155 -1.97 15.84 -10.34
C LEU A 155 -2.65 17.20 -10.51
N PHE A 156 -2.18 18.22 -9.80
CA PHE A 156 -2.68 19.59 -9.91
C PHE A 156 -2.45 20.18 -11.30
N ALA A 157 -1.25 20.05 -11.85
CA ALA A 157 -0.93 20.48 -13.21
C ALA A 157 -1.81 19.77 -14.23
N LEU A 158 -2.03 18.47 -14.09
CA LEU A 158 -2.93 17.70 -14.95
C LEU A 158 -4.37 18.20 -14.86
N PHE A 159 -4.92 18.40 -13.66
CA PHE A 159 -6.27 18.96 -13.48
C PHE A 159 -6.40 20.35 -14.09
N THR A 160 -5.36 21.18 -13.95
CA THR A 160 -5.34 22.53 -14.51
C THR A 160 -5.34 22.49 -16.04
N ILE A 161 -4.52 21.63 -16.65
CA ILE A 161 -4.49 21.44 -18.11
C ILE A 161 -5.83 20.89 -18.61
N LEU A 162 -6.37 19.85 -17.96
CA LEU A 162 -7.67 19.27 -18.34
C LEU A 162 -8.80 20.28 -18.19
N GLY A 163 -8.82 21.06 -17.11
CA GLY A 163 -9.80 22.13 -16.89
C GLY A 163 -9.65 23.24 -17.93
N GLY A 164 -8.42 23.64 -18.27
CA GLY A 164 -8.15 24.61 -19.32
C GLY A 164 -8.61 24.14 -20.70
N ILE A 165 -8.36 22.87 -21.03
CA ILE A 165 -8.85 22.25 -22.27
C ILE A 165 -10.38 22.19 -22.27
N PHE A 166 -11.01 21.83 -21.14
CA PHE A 166 -12.47 21.79 -21.03
C PHE A 166 -13.11 23.17 -21.21
N ILE A 167 -12.62 24.19 -20.51
CA ILE A 167 -13.09 25.58 -20.64
C ILE A 167 -12.88 26.08 -22.08
N TRP A 168 -11.74 25.76 -22.69
CA TRP A 168 -11.46 26.11 -24.08
C TRP A 168 -12.46 25.42 -25.02
N LEU A 169 -12.74 24.12 -24.86
CA LEU A 169 -13.72 23.41 -25.69
C LEU A 169 -15.18 23.85 -25.46
N GLU A 170 -15.52 24.35 -24.27
CA GLU A 170 -16.85 24.87 -23.97
C GLU A 170 -17.06 26.30 -24.50
N ASN A 171 -15.98 27.01 -24.84
CA ASN A 171 -16.08 28.37 -25.38
C ASN A 171 -16.72 28.35 -26.79
N SER A 172 -17.86 29.03 -26.93
CA SER A 172 -18.65 29.11 -28.15
C SER A 172 -17.91 29.77 -29.33
N GLU A 173 -16.80 30.46 -29.08
CA GLU A 173 -16.00 31.09 -30.15
C GLU A 173 -14.97 30.12 -30.78
N ASN A 174 -14.77 28.93 -30.20
CA ASN A 174 -13.81 27.95 -30.71
C ASN A 174 -14.37 27.10 -31.86
N LYS A 175 -13.82 27.30 -33.07
CA LYS A 175 -14.26 26.66 -34.32
C LYS A 175 -13.81 25.21 -34.51
N ILE A 176 -12.99 24.64 -33.62
CA ILE A 176 -12.35 23.31 -33.81
C ILE A 176 -13.25 22.17 -33.30
N LEU A 177 -14.03 22.40 -32.25
CA LEU A 177 -14.96 21.42 -31.66
C LEU A 177 -16.03 22.19 -30.89
N TYR A 178 -16.99 22.75 -31.60
CA TYR A 178 -18.16 23.35 -30.96
C TYR A 178 -19.08 22.21 -30.48
N LEU A 179 -19.18 22.02 -29.17
CA LEU A 179 -20.03 20.99 -28.57
C LEU A 179 -21.47 21.53 -28.44
N GLU A 180 -22.23 21.43 -29.53
CA GLU A 180 -23.58 21.96 -29.69
C GLU A 180 -24.57 21.24 -28.75
N THR A 181 -24.43 19.93 -28.62
CA THR A 181 -25.42 19.10 -27.93
C THR A 181 -24.97 18.68 -26.53
N LYS A 182 -25.95 18.49 -25.64
CA LYS A 182 -25.72 17.97 -24.29
C LYS A 182 -25.05 16.59 -24.30
N GLY A 183 -25.28 15.79 -25.35
CA GLY A 183 -24.68 14.47 -25.54
C GLY A 183 -23.17 14.56 -25.80
N GLU A 184 -22.73 15.43 -26.71
CA GLU A 184 -21.31 15.61 -27.02
C GLU A 184 -20.51 16.04 -25.80
N ARG A 185 -21.05 16.98 -25.00
CA ARG A 185 -20.43 17.39 -23.72
C ARG A 185 -20.23 16.22 -22.76
N ILE A 186 -21.21 15.31 -22.67
CA ILE A 186 -21.13 14.11 -21.83
C ILE A 186 -20.06 13.14 -22.35
N TYR A 187 -20.02 12.88 -23.66
CA TYR A 187 -19.00 12.00 -24.26
C TYR A 187 -17.58 12.56 -24.09
N THR A 188 -17.39 13.86 -24.29
CA THR A 188 -16.10 14.53 -24.09
C THR A 188 -15.66 14.45 -22.62
N LEU A 189 -16.57 14.65 -21.67
CA LEU A 189 -16.29 14.48 -20.24
C LEU A 189 -15.91 13.03 -19.89
N ILE A 190 -16.58 12.04 -20.49
CA ILE A 190 -16.28 10.61 -20.31
C ILE A 190 -14.87 10.30 -20.84
N ILE A 191 -14.52 10.78 -22.03
CA ILE A 191 -13.20 10.58 -22.64
C ILE A 191 -12.10 11.21 -21.77
N TYR A 192 -12.28 12.44 -21.30
CA TYR A 192 -11.30 13.08 -20.41
C TYR A 192 -11.16 12.38 -19.07
N THR A 193 -12.28 11.95 -18.47
CA THR A 193 -12.27 11.16 -17.24
C THR A 193 -11.55 9.83 -17.43
N PHE A 194 -11.67 9.22 -18.61
CA PHE A 194 -10.97 8.00 -18.96
C PHE A 194 -9.47 8.20 -19.18
N VAL A 195 -9.05 9.22 -19.92
CA VAL A 195 -7.63 9.57 -20.09
C VAL A 195 -6.98 9.84 -18.74
N PHE A 196 -7.71 10.51 -17.83
CA PHE A 196 -7.30 10.73 -16.45
C PHE A 196 -7.17 9.42 -15.64
N LEU A 197 -8.13 8.49 -15.78
CA LEU A 197 -8.07 7.15 -15.18
C LEU A 197 -6.88 6.34 -15.70
N LEU A 198 -6.59 6.37 -17.01
CA LEU A 198 -5.42 5.72 -17.61
C LEU A 198 -4.11 6.30 -17.06
N TYR A 199 -4.03 7.61 -16.89
CA TYR A 199 -2.88 8.26 -16.26
C TYR A 199 -2.68 7.83 -14.81
N LEU A 200 -3.74 7.81 -13.99
CA LEU A 200 -3.69 7.34 -12.61
C LEU A 200 -3.28 5.86 -12.51
N LEU A 201 -3.68 5.05 -13.48
CA LEU A 201 -3.40 3.62 -13.53
C LEU A 201 -2.08 3.29 -14.24
N ARG A 202 -1.39 4.27 -14.83
CA ARG A 202 -0.12 4.10 -15.58
C ARG A 202 0.97 3.39 -14.80
N LYS A 203 1.03 3.57 -13.47
CA LYS A 203 2.03 2.90 -12.60
C LYS A 203 1.69 1.43 -12.28
N LYS A 204 0.51 0.93 -12.64
CA LYS A 204 0.08 -0.44 -12.33
C LYS A 204 -0.24 -1.20 -13.60
N ARG A 205 0.15 -2.48 -13.65
CA ARG A 205 -0.17 -3.45 -14.73
C ARG A 205 -1.69 -3.74 -14.90
N ILE A 206 -2.57 -2.81 -14.53
CA ILE A 206 -4.04 -2.87 -14.55
C ILE A 206 -4.62 -2.09 -15.75
N ILE A 207 -3.78 -1.37 -16.49
CA ILE A 207 -4.14 -0.58 -17.69
C ILE A 207 -5.06 -1.37 -18.63
N TRP A 208 -4.69 -2.60 -18.97
CA TRP A 208 -5.46 -3.47 -19.87
C TRP A 208 -6.88 -3.79 -19.39
N LYS A 209 -7.08 -4.01 -18.09
CA LYS A 209 -8.42 -4.29 -17.52
C LYS A 209 -9.32 -3.06 -17.53
N SER A 210 -8.72 -1.88 -17.47
CA SER A 210 -9.43 -0.60 -17.45
C SER A 210 -9.84 -0.17 -18.86
N ILE A 211 -9.00 -0.48 -19.85
CA ILE A 211 -9.31 -0.33 -21.28
C ILE A 211 -10.48 -1.25 -21.67
N ILE A 212 -10.46 -2.53 -21.25
CA ILE A 212 -11.55 -3.49 -21.54
C ILE A 212 -12.87 -3.05 -20.91
N LEU A 213 -12.85 -2.56 -19.66
CA LEU A 213 -14.05 -2.06 -18.99
C LEU A 213 -14.64 -0.85 -19.73
N LEU A 214 -13.82 0.03 -20.30
CA LEU A 214 -14.29 1.16 -21.08
C LEU A 214 -14.96 0.73 -22.38
N ILE A 215 -14.36 -0.21 -23.11
CA ILE A 215 -14.95 -0.75 -24.34
C ILE A 215 -16.35 -1.31 -24.06
N ILE A 216 -16.52 -2.01 -22.93
CA ILE A 216 -17.82 -2.55 -22.50
C ILE A 216 -18.82 -1.43 -22.17
N ILE A 217 -18.39 -0.38 -21.45
CA ILE A 217 -19.26 0.75 -21.12
C ILE A 217 -19.67 1.52 -22.39
N PHE A 218 -18.75 1.69 -23.34
CA PHE A 218 -19.02 2.37 -24.61
C PHE A 218 -20.00 1.55 -25.47
N LEU A 219 -19.85 0.23 -25.50
CA LEU A 219 -20.79 -0.69 -26.15
C LEU A 219 -22.17 -0.78 -25.49
N MET A 220 -22.29 -0.39 -24.21
CA MET A 220 -23.57 -0.35 -23.50
C MET A 220 -24.33 0.97 -23.64
N ILE A 221 -23.62 2.05 -23.99
CA ILE A 221 -24.19 3.40 -24.14
C ILE A 221 -24.46 3.73 -25.61
N ALA A 222 -23.74 3.09 -26.55
CA ALA A 222 -24.04 3.13 -27.98
C ALA A 222 -25.21 2.19 -28.33
#